data_AF-A0A9X4NWT5-F1
#
_entry.id   AF-A0A9X4NWT5-F1
#
_cell.length_a   1.000
_cell.length_b   1.000
_cell.length_c   1.000
_cell.angle_alpha   90.00
_cell.angle_beta   90.00
_cell.angle_gamma   90.00
#
_symmetry.space_group_name_H-M   'P 1'
#
loop_
_entity.id
_entity.type
_entity.pdbx_description
1 polymer ?
#
loop_
_entity_poly.entity_id
_entity_poly.type
_entity_poly.pdbx_seq_one_letter_code
_entity_poly.pdbx_strand_id
1 'polypeptide(L)'
;MIHPVFRLAASQPQLLAEHAAAYAGLLGEELAMGSARLQRRLALQLAGVACLVVAAVLLGVALLLWASLPGAGARAPWLFVLTPVLPAVLGLWALWLAQDREAVEWFANLRRQLAEDAALLRIPGTP
;
A
#
# COMPACT_ATOMS: atom_id res chain seq x y z
N MET A 1 -33.30 19.94 -23.59
CA MET A 1 -33.65 20.36 -22.22
C MET A 1 -32.35 20.46 -21.44
N ILE A 2 -32.01 21.65 -20.93
CA ILE A 2 -30.72 21.89 -20.25
C ILE A 2 -30.71 21.10 -18.93
N HIS A 3 -29.69 20.26 -18.76
CA HIS A 3 -29.51 19.39 -17.60
C HIS A 3 -29.56 20.24 -16.32
N PRO A 4 -30.25 19.80 -15.25
CA PRO A 4 -30.39 20.56 -14.00
C PRO A 4 -29.05 21.01 -13.41
N VAL A 5 -27.97 20.24 -13.64
CA VAL A 5 -26.58 20.57 -13.28
C VAL A 5 -26.09 21.86 -13.94
N PHE A 6 -26.36 22.08 -15.23
CA PHE A 6 -25.98 23.31 -15.93
C PHE A 6 -26.78 24.52 -15.46
N ARG A 7 -28.01 24.30 -15.00
CA ARG A 7 -28.87 25.35 -14.44
C ARG A 7 -28.38 25.77 -13.06
N LEU A 8 -28.01 24.80 -12.20
CA LEU A 8 -27.44 25.05 -10.89
C LEU A 8 -26.05 25.73 -10.99
N ALA A 9 -25.21 25.27 -11.91
CA ALA A 9 -23.90 25.88 -12.19
C ALA A 9 -24.03 27.32 -12.71
N ALA A 10 -25.09 27.62 -13.46
CA ALA A 10 -25.38 28.96 -13.95
C ALA A 10 -26.05 29.87 -12.90
N SER A 11 -26.86 29.30 -11.99
CA SER A 11 -27.64 30.09 -11.01
C SER A 11 -26.91 30.34 -9.70
N GLN A 12 -26.10 29.39 -9.23
CA GLN A 12 -25.42 29.46 -7.93
C GLN A 12 -24.02 28.80 -7.97
N PRO A 13 -23.09 29.32 -8.81
CA PRO A 13 -21.74 28.75 -8.96
C PRO A 13 -20.92 28.78 -7.67
N GLN A 14 -21.13 29.78 -6.80
CA GLN A 14 -20.42 29.88 -5.52
C GLN A 14 -20.72 28.70 -4.58
N LEU A 15 -21.98 28.27 -4.44
CA LEU A 15 -22.35 27.19 -3.52
C LEU A 15 -21.75 25.83 -3.91
N LEU A 16 -21.67 25.57 -5.23
CA LEU A 16 -21.02 24.36 -5.78
C LEU A 16 -19.49 24.41 -5.62
N ALA A 17 -18.88 25.59 -5.85
CA ALA A 17 -17.45 25.77 -5.65
C ALA A 17 -17.04 25.62 -4.19
N GLU A 18 -17.87 26.10 -3.26
CA GLU A 18 -17.63 26.03 -1.82
C GLU A 18 -17.75 24.59 -1.28
N HIS A 19 -18.72 23.81 -1.77
CA HIS A 19 -18.81 22.37 -1.47
C HIS A 19 -17.66 21.58 -2.11
N ALA A 20 -17.33 21.85 -3.37
CA ALA A 20 -16.20 21.20 -4.04
C ALA A 20 -14.87 21.51 -3.34
N ALA A 21 -14.68 22.73 -2.82
CA ALA A 21 -13.51 23.11 -2.05
C ALA A 21 -13.45 22.40 -0.69
N ALA A 22 -14.58 22.23 -0.01
CA ALA A 22 -14.66 21.46 1.24
C ALA A 22 -14.32 19.97 1.01
N TYR A 23 -14.84 19.36 -0.06
CA TYR A 23 -14.47 17.98 -0.46
C TYR A 23 -13.02 17.87 -0.90
N ALA A 24 -12.47 18.87 -1.60
CA ALA A 24 -11.08 18.91 -2.00
C ALA A 24 -10.12 19.02 -0.79
N GLY A 25 -10.52 19.74 0.26
CA GLY A 25 -9.80 19.80 1.53
C GLY A 25 -9.72 18.43 2.22
N LEU A 26 -10.86 17.75 2.35
CA LEU A 26 -10.94 16.40 2.94
C LEU A 26 -10.18 15.35 2.09
N LEU A 27 -10.31 15.42 0.76
CA LEU A 27 -9.54 14.58 -0.16
C LEU A 27 -8.03 14.86 -0.05
N GLY A 28 -7.62 16.12 0.13
CA GLY A 28 -6.22 16.51 0.27
C GLY A 28 -5.57 15.97 1.54
N GLU A 29 -6.25 16.09 2.68
CA GLU A 29 -5.78 15.50 3.94
C GLU A 29 -5.70 13.98 3.86
N GLU A 30 -6.66 13.34 3.19
CA GLU A 30 -6.63 11.90 3.09
C GLU A 30 -5.63 11.35 2.06
N LEU A 31 -5.38 12.10 0.99
CA LEU A 31 -4.27 11.82 0.08
C LEU A 31 -2.93 11.94 0.80
N ALA A 32 -2.78 12.92 1.70
CA ALA A 32 -1.58 13.05 2.54
C ALA A 32 -1.43 11.85 3.48
N MET A 33 -2.49 11.42 4.17
CA MET A 33 -2.48 10.22 5.02
C MET A 33 -2.21 8.94 4.21
N GLY A 34 -2.81 8.81 3.03
CA GLY A 34 -2.58 7.72 2.09
C GLY A 34 -1.14 7.68 1.58
N SER A 35 -0.53 8.84 1.34
CA SER A 35 0.87 8.95 0.90
C SER A 35 1.85 8.47 1.97
N ALA A 36 1.64 8.82 3.25
CA ALA A 36 2.47 8.34 4.36
C ALA A 36 2.36 6.83 4.54
N ARG A 37 1.15 6.27 4.43
CA ARG A 37 0.92 4.81 4.46
C ARG A 37 1.60 4.11 3.28
N LEU A 38 1.50 4.68 2.08
CA LEU A 38 2.17 4.15 0.89
C LEU A 38 3.69 4.19 1.03
N GLN A 39 4.25 5.29 1.54
CA GLN A 39 5.70 5.40 1.81
C GLN A 39 6.16 4.35 2.82
N ARG A 40 5.44 4.19 3.94
CA ARG A 40 5.74 3.14 4.93
C ARG A 40 5.68 1.75 4.31
N ARG A 41 4.65 1.47 3.51
CA ARG A 41 4.48 0.19 2.82
C ARG A 41 5.63 -0.08 1.85
N LEU A 42 6.03 0.91 1.05
CA LEU A 42 7.17 0.80 0.13
C LEU A 42 8.48 0.59 0.89
N ALA A 43 8.70 1.31 1.99
CA ALA A 43 9.88 1.16 2.83
C ALA A 43 9.97 -0.27 3.43
N LEU A 44 8.86 -0.80 3.96
CA LEU A 44 8.80 -2.17 4.46
C LEU A 44 9.01 -3.21 3.36
N GLN A 45 8.46 -3.00 2.16
CA GLN A 45 8.69 -3.88 1.02
C GLN A 45 10.15 -3.90 0.58
N LEU A 46 10.77 -2.73 0.42
CA LEU A 46 12.18 -2.60 0.06
C LEU A 46 13.08 -3.25 1.11
N ALA A 47 12.84 -2.98 2.40
CA ALA A 47 13.57 -3.59 3.50
C ALA A 47 13.40 -5.12 3.51
N GLY A 48 12.18 -5.60 3.29
CA GLY A 48 11.87 -7.02 3.24
C GLY A 48 12.59 -7.74 2.09
N VAL A 49 12.52 -7.19 0.88
CA VAL A 49 13.24 -7.72 -0.30
C VAL A 49 14.74 -7.69 -0.09
N ALA A 50 15.29 -6.59 0.45
CA ALA A 50 16.72 -6.49 0.75
C ALA A 50 17.18 -7.58 1.72
N CYS A 51 16.42 -7.85 2.79
CA CYS A 51 16.72 -8.93 3.72
C CYS A 51 16.68 -10.31 3.05
N LEU A 52 15.73 -10.56 2.15
CA LEU A 52 15.67 -11.82 1.40
C LEU A 52 16.86 -12.00 0.45
N VAL A 53 17.29 -10.92 -0.21
CA VAL A 53 18.51 -10.95 -1.05
C VAL A 53 19.73 -11.30 -0.21
N VAL A 54 19.90 -10.66 0.95
CA VAL A 54 20.99 -10.97 1.88
C VAL A 54 20.93 -12.43 2.33
N ALA A 55 19.74 -12.93 2.69
CA ALA A 55 19.55 -14.33 3.07
C ALA A 55 19.94 -15.30 1.96
N ALA A 56 19.57 -15.00 0.70
CA ALA A 56 19.91 -15.83 -0.46
C ALA A 56 21.42 -15.88 -0.71
N VAL A 57 22.12 -14.74 -0.60
CA VAL A 57 23.58 -14.68 -0.72
C VAL A 57 24.24 -15.50 0.40
N LEU A 58 23.81 -15.30 1.65
CA LEU A 58 24.34 -16.04 2.80
C LEU A 58 24.09 -17.56 2.68
N LEU A 59 22.94 -17.96 2.14
CA LEU A 59 22.63 -19.36 1.87
C LEU A 59 23.58 -19.93 0.81
N GLY A 60 23.84 -19.20 -0.28
CA GLY A 60 24.80 -19.60 -1.30
C GLY A 60 26.21 -19.78 -0.73
N VAL A 61 26.67 -18.83 0.09
CA VAL A 61 27.96 -18.92 0.79
C VAL A 61 27.99 -20.11 1.74
N ALA A 62 26.92 -20.33 2.51
CA ALA A 62 26.82 -21.46 3.42
C ALA A 62 26.94 -22.81 2.68
N LEU A 63 26.29 -22.94 1.51
CA LEU A 63 26.37 -24.13 0.67
C LEU A 63 27.77 -24.33 0.07
N LEU A 64 28.42 -23.26 -0.41
CA LEU A 64 29.80 -23.33 -0.92
C LEU A 64 30.80 -23.77 0.16
N LEU A 65 30.66 -23.24 1.37
CA LEU A 65 31.50 -23.63 2.51
C LEU A 65 31.22 -25.07 2.95
N TRP A 66 29.95 -25.46 3.01
CA TRP A 66 29.56 -26.83 3.35
C TRP A 66 30.13 -27.85 2.36
N ALA A 67 30.07 -27.56 1.05
CA ALA A 67 30.58 -28.44 0.01
C ALA A 67 32.12 -28.52 -0.03
N SER A 68 32.81 -27.46 0.40
CA SER A 68 34.28 -27.37 0.34
C SER A 68 35.00 -27.91 1.58
N LEU A 69 34.29 -28.22 2.67
CA LEU A 69 34.87 -28.81 3.88
C LEU A 69 34.54 -30.31 3.99
N PRO A 70 35.33 -31.22 3.40
CA PRO A 70 35.20 -32.65 3.66
C PRO A 70 35.74 -32.98 5.05
N GLY A 71 34.88 -33.51 5.93
CA GLY A 71 35.28 -34.21 7.16
C GLY A 71 35.74 -33.36 8.35
N ALA A 72 35.90 -32.05 8.22
CA ALA A 72 36.13 -31.18 9.37
C ALA A 72 34.79 -30.93 10.07
N GLY A 73 34.57 -31.59 11.22
CA GLY A 73 33.40 -31.36 12.06
C GLY A 73 33.30 -29.88 12.40
N ALA A 74 32.42 -29.16 11.68
CA ALA A 74 32.18 -27.75 11.95
C ALA A 74 31.79 -27.63 13.42
N ARG A 75 32.51 -26.80 14.17
CA ARG A 75 32.31 -26.65 15.62
C ARG A 75 30.88 -26.22 15.98
N ALA A 76 30.20 -25.58 15.03
CA ALA A 76 28.82 -25.12 15.12
C ALA A 76 28.13 -25.23 13.75
N PRO A 77 27.71 -26.43 13.31
CA PRO A 77 27.11 -26.62 11.98
C PRO A 77 25.75 -25.92 11.85
N TRP A 78 25.08 -25.66 12.98
CA TRP A 78 23.82 -24.92 13.03
C TRP A 78 23.94 -23.48 12.54
N LEU A 79 25.13 -22.87 12.56
CA LEU A 79 25.35 -21.51 12.04
C LEU A 79 25.11 -21.42 10.53
N PHE A 80 25.39 -22.48 9.77
CA PHE A 80 25.11 -22.52 8.32
C PHE A 80 23.61 -22.39 8.01
N VAL A 81 22.76 -22.77 8.95
CA VAL A 81 21.30 -22.64 8.84
C VAL A 81 20.83 -21.34 9.48
N LEU A 82 21.27 -21.02 10.69
CA LEU A 82 20.79 -19.85 11.42
C LEU A 82 21.12 -18.54 10.69
N THR A 83 22.33 -18.44 10.13
CA THR A 83 22.84 -17.22 9.49
C THR A 83 21.98 -16.76 8.30
N PRO A 84 21.59 -17.62 7.34
CA PRO A 84 20.64 -17.23 6.29
C PRO A 84 19.18 -17.15 6.77
N VAL A 85 18.77 -17.97 7.75
CA VAL A 85 17.37 -18.01 8.21
C VAL A 85 16.95 -16.74 8.94
N LEU A 86 17.82 -16.16 9.77
CA LEU A 86 17.55 -14.91 10.49
C LEU A 86 17.07 -13.76 9.58
N PRO A 87 17.86 -13.33 8.57
CA PRO A 87 17.43 -12.28 7.64
C PRO A 87 16.25 -12.74 6.79
N ALA A 88 16.10 -14.03 6.47
CA ALA A 88 14.93 -14.52 5.74
C ALA A 88 13.63 -14.31 6.53
N VAL A 89 13.63 -14.68 7.81
CA VAL A 89 12.46 -14.51 8.70
C VAL A 89 12.14 -13.03 8.89
N LEU A 90 13.15 -12.18 9.10
CA LEU A 90 12.94 -10.72 9.21
C LEU A 90 12.38 -10.14 7.91
N GLY A 91 12.89 -10.59 6.75
CA GLY A 91 12.40 -10.16 5.44
C GLY A 91 10.94 -10.55 5.21
N LEU A 92 10.59 -11.81 5.49
CA LEU A 92 9.21 -12.30 5.40
C LEU A 92 8.28 -11.57 6.36
N TRP A 93 8.72 -11.31 7.60
CA TRP A 93 7.96 -10.54 8.58
C TRP A 93 7.69 -9.12 8.07
N ALA A 94 8.71 -8.43 7.54
CA ALA A 94 8.55 -7.09 6.99
C ALA A 94 7.56 -7.05 5.82
N LEU A 95 7.62 -8.04 4.92
CA LEU A 95 6.67 -8.17 3.82
C LEU A 95 5.25 -8.48 4.30
N TRP A 96 5.10 -9.30 5.33
CA TRP A 96 3.80 -9.59 5.95
C TRP A 96 3.20 -8.32 6.57
N LEU A 97 4.00 -7.54 7.29
CA LEU A 97 3.60 -6.23 7.84
C LEU A 97 3.26 -5.20 6.77
N ALA A 98 3.80 -5.34 5.56
CA ALA A 98 3.49 -4.46 4.43
C ALA A 98 2.15 -4.81 3.72
N GLN A 99 1.46 -5.88 4.13
CA GLN A 99 0.15 -6.25 3.62
C GLN A 99 -0.96 -5.43 4.31
N ASP A 100 -1.02 -4.12 4.04
CA ASP A 100 -2.15 -3.28 4.46
C ASP A 100 -3.39 -3.62 3.61
N ARG A 101 -4.31 -4.38 4.21
CA ARG A 101 -5.60 -4.77 3.58
C ARG A 101 -6.66 -3.66 3.67
N GLU A 102 -6.55 -2.79 4.67
CA GLU A 102 -7.57 -1.77 4.97
C GLU A 102 -7.60 -0.62 3.95
N ALA A 103 -6.45 -0.25 3.36
CA ALA A 103 -6.36 0.86 2.42
C ALA A 103 -7.11 0.60 1.10
N VAL A 104 -7.19 -0.66 0.67
CA VAL A 104 -7.85 -1.06 -0.58
C VAL A 104 -9.38 -0.99 -0.44
N GLU A 105 -9.92 -1.41 0.70
CA GLU A 105 -11.37 -1.38 0.94
C GLU A 105 -11.90 0.03 1.17
N TRP A 106 -11.14 0.88 1.87
CA TRP A 106 -11.58 2.25 2.15
C TRP A 106 -11.71 3.10 0.86
N PHE A 107 -10.75 2.99 -0.06
CA PHE A 107 -10.83 3.70 -1.35
C PHE A 107 -11.95 3.17 -2.26
N ALA A 108 -12.24 1.86 -2.17
CA ALA A 108 -13.37 1.26 -2.87
C ALA A 108 -14.71 1.78 -2.34
N ASN A 109 -14.85 1.94 -1.02
CA ASN A 109 -16.04 2.50 -0.40
C ASN A 109 -16.25 3.97 -0.78
N LEU A 110 -15.20 4.81 -0.75
CA LEU A 110 -15.33 6.20 -1.20
C LEU A 110 -15.72 6.32 -2.67
N ARG A 111 -15.11 5.53 -3.56
CA ARG A 111 -15.50 5.50 -4.98
C ARG A 111 -16.96 5.09 -5.16
N ARG A 112 -17.43 4.14 -4.36
CA ARG A 112 -18.82 3.68 -4.39
C ARG A 112 -19.77 4.79 -3.96
N GLN A 113 -19.44 5.50 -2.89
CA GLN A 113 -20.23 6.61 -2.37
C GLN A 113 -20.29 7.78 -3.37
N LEU A 114 -19.15 8.14 -3.97
CA LEU A 114 -19.09 9.12 -5.07
C LEU A 114 -19.91 8.70 -6.30
N ALA A 115 -19.95 7.41 -6.62
CA ALA A 115 -20.74 6.89 -7.72
C ALA A 115 -22.26 6.93 -7.42
N GLU A 116 -22.64 6.68 -6.16
CA GLU A 116 -24.02 6.78 -5.68
C GLU A 116 -24.50 8.24 -5.66
N ASP A 117 -23.68 9.18 -5.20
CA ASP A 117 -23.99 10.62 -5.24
C ASP A 117 -24.08 11.16 -6.68
N ALA A 118 -23.18 10.73 -7.56
CA ALA A 118 -23.25 11.07 -8.99
C ALA A 118 -24.51 10.49 -9.65
N ALA A 119 -25.01 9.34 -9.19
CA ALA A 119 -26.25 8.75 -9.66
C ALA A 119 -27.48 9.53 -9.18
N LEU A 120 -27.48 10.02 -7.92
CA LEU A 120 -28.54 10.89 -7.39
C LEU A 120 -28.63 12.20 -8.16
N LEU A 121 -27.49 12.80 -8.56
CA LEU A 121 -27.44 14.01 -9.38
C LEU A 121 -27.89 13.80 -10.84
N ARG A 122 -27.98 12.55 -11.30
CA ARG A 122 -28.55 12.18 -12.60
C ARG A 122 -30.06 11.96 -12.57
N ILE A 123 -30.67 11.86 -11.38
CA ILE A 123 -32.12 11.81 -11.27
C ILE A 123 -32.63 13.21 -11.62
N PRO A 124 -33.37 13.38 -12.74
CA PRO A 124 -33.99 14.66 -13.04
C PRO A 124 -34.93 14.99 -11.89
N GLY A 125 -34.76 16.16 -11.27
CA GLY A 125 -35.70 16.65 -10.27
C GLY A 125 -37.11 16.46 -10.78
N THR A 126 -37.87 15.61 -10.09
CA THR A 126 -39.30 15.47 -10.33
C THR A 126 -39.97 16.82 -10.03
N PRO A 127 -40.95 17.22 -10.86
CA PRO A 127 -41.52 18.57 -10.89
C PRO A 127 -42.16 19.02 -9.58
#